data_AF-A0A966WTL3-F1
#
_entry.id   AF-A0A966WTL3-F1
#
_cell.length_a   1.000
_cell.length_b   1.000
_cell.length_c   1.000
_cell.angle_alpha   90.00
_cell.angle_beta   90.00
_cell.angle_gamma   90.00
#
_symmetry.space_group_name_H-M   'P 1'
#
loop_
_entity.id
_entity.type
_entity.pdbx_description
1 polymer ?
#
loop_
_entity_poly.entity_id
_entity_poly.type
_entity_poly.pdbx_seq_one_letter_code
_entity_poly.pdbx_strand_id
1 'polypeptide(L)'
;MSVGPMAGQAGWLAVLVAVGLLWPTGSRAQSRQGVPAPPASTPREYNPDPTTCRPELMQAAYRQQLGAYQEESPAVVAQLQRLQRDLTVSSINRCITSGLMSKEQAQALAESLGLDR
;
A
#
# COMPACT_ATOMS: atom_id res chain seq x y z
N MET A 1 38.53 47.55 -7.33
CA MET A 1 39.78 46.76 -7.30
C MET A 1 39.37 45.33 -6.96
N SER A 2 39.63 44.29 -7.73
CA SER A 2 40.41 44.14 -8.95
C SER A 2 40.13 42.71 -9.47
N VAL A 3 39.98 42.59 -10.79
CA VAL A 3 40.34 41.47 -11.70
C VAL A 3 40.17 40.02 -11.20
N GLY A 4 39.57 39.07 -11.93
CA GLY A 4 39.35 38.96 -13.37
C GLY A 4 39.42 37.46 -13.75
N PRO A 5 38.93 37.06 -14.95
CA PRO A 5 38.75 35.67 -15.36
C PRO A 5 39.92 35.14 -16.21
N MET A 6 40.08 33.82 -16.30
CA MET A 6 40.85 33.12 -17.35
C MET A 6 39.99 31.94 -17.82
N ALA A 7 39.41 31.88 -19.01
CA ALA A 7 39.89 32.10 -20.39
C ALA A 7 40.95 31.08 -20.85
N GLY A 8 40.58 30.29 -21.86
CA GLY A 8 41.41 29.33 -22.60
C GLY A 8 40.49 28.30 -23.27
N GLN A 9 39.76 28.60 -24.35
CA GLN A 9 40.14 28.88 -25.74
C GLN A 9 40.72 27.68 -26.52
N ALA A 10 40.34 27.64 -27.81
CA ALA A 10 40.75 26.77 -28.91
C ALA A 10 40.13 25.35 -28.86
N GLY A 11 39.13 25.05 -29.68
CA GLY A 11 39.23 24.88 -31.14
C GLY A 11 38.94 23.39 -31.39
N TRP A 12 38.16 22.92 -32.35
CA TRP A 12 38.01 23.33 -33.73
C TRP A 12 36.68 22.78 -34.28
N LEU A 13 36.19 23.43 -35.33
CA LEU A 13 35.15 22.95 -36.22
C LEU A 13 35.48 21.55 -36.78
N ALA A 14 34.51 20.65 -36.79
CA ALA A 14 34.39 19.65 -37.84
C ALA A 14 32.92 19.25 -38.00
N VAL A 15 32.30 19.82 -39.03
CA VAL A 15 31.03 19.37 -39.61
C VAL A 15 31.28 18.03 -40.28
N LEU A 16 30.49 17.01 -39.93
CA LEU A 16 30.18 15.90 -40.83
C LEU A 16 28.69 15.60 -40.75
N VAL A 17 27.97 16.13 -41.74
CA VAL A 17 26.64 15.65 -42.12
C VAL A 17 26.84 14.31 -42.82
N ALA A 18 26.45 13.22 -42.17
CA ALA A 18 26.26 11.93 -42.81
C ALA A 18 24.75 11.65 -42.89
N VAL A 19 24.18 11.93 -44.06
CA VAL A 19 22.90 11.38 -44.49
C VAL A 19 23.10 9.88 -44.64
N GLY A 20 22.57 9.11 -43.69
CA GLY A 20 22.61 7.65 -43.67
C GLY A 20 21.22 7.10 -43.39
N LEU A 21 20.45 6.98 -44.47
CA LEU A 21 19.48 5.94 -44.80
C LEU A 21 18.81 5.17 -43.63
N LEU A 22 17.47 5.18 -43.68
CA LEU A 22 16.53 4.21 -43.11
C LEU A 22 17.18 2.93 -42.58
N TRP A 23 17.09 2.74 -41.26
CA TRP A 23 16.86 1.41 -40.72
C TRP A 23 15.70 1.45 -39.73
N PRO A 24 14.83 0.41 -39.75
CA PRO A 24 13.76 0.31 -38.78
C PRO A 24 14.41 0.27 -37.40
N THR A 25 14.02 1.19 -36.54
CA THR A 25 14.25 1.08 -35.11
C THR A 25 13.44 -0.12 -34.63
N GLY A 26 14.01 -1.31 -34.84
CA GLY A 26 13.62 -2.49 -34.11
C GLY A 26 13.69 -2.12 -32.65
N SER A 27 12.52 -2.04 -32.01
CA SER A 27 12.37 -1.90 -30.58
C SER A 27 13.09 -3.08 -29.94
N ARG A 28 14.40 -2.92 -29.68
CA ARG A 28 15.13 -3.78 -28.78
C ARG A 28 14.44 -3.61 -27.43
N ALA A 29 13.58 -4.56 -27.10
CA ALA A 29 13.15 -4.80 -25.74
C ALA A 29 14.44 -4.91 -24.93
N GLN A 30 14.79 -3.82 -24.25
CA GLN A 30 15.91 -3.77 -23.34
C GLN A 30 15.53 -4.69 -22.20
N SER A 31 16.03 -5.93 -22.28
CA SER A 31 15.94 -6.92 -21.21
C SER A 31 16.36 -6.21 -19.93
N ARG A 32 15.41 -5.95 -19.04
CA ARG A 32 15.68 -5.39 -17.71
C ARG A 32 16.43 -6.43 -16.89
N GLN A 33 17.70 -6.64 -17.22
CA GLN A 33 18.65 -7.42 -16.45
C GLN A 33 18.86 -6.69 -15.12
N GLY A 34 18.16 -7.14 -14.09
CA GLY A 34 18.18 -6.52 -12.77
C GLY A 34 16.82 -6.45 -12.06
N VAL A 35 15.71 -6.78 -12.75
CA VAL A 35 14.45 -7.01 -12.04
C VAL A 35 14.47 -8.45 -11.53
N PRO A 36 14.55 -8.69 -10.21
CA PRO A 36 14.42 -10.03 -9.67
C PRO A 36 13.06 -10.60 -10.12
N ALA A 37 13.05 -11.90 -10.44
CA ALA A 37 11.81 -12.56 -10.81
C ALA A 37 10.75 -12.31 -9.72
N PRO A 38 9.49 -11.99 -10.09
CA PRO A 38 8.44 -11.85 -9.09
C PRO A 38 8.35 -13.14 -8.26
N PRO A 39 8.04 -13.04 -6.96
CA PRO A 39 7.86 -14.22 -6.14
C PRO A 39 6.87 -15.17 -6.80
N ALA A 40 7.20 -16.47 -6.81
CA ALA A 40 6.40 -17.48 -7.49
C ALA A 40 5.01 -17.69 -6.88
N SER A 41 4.78 -17.23 -5.65
CA SER A 41 3.51 -17.33 -4.96
C SER A 41 2.62 -16.12 -5.22
N THR A 42 1.41 -16.39 -5.72
CA THR A 42 0.33 -15.41 -5.66
C THR A 42 -0.12 -15.24 -4.20
N PRO A 43 -0.39 -14.01 -3.74
CA PRO A 43 -1.03 -13.81 -2.44
C PRO A 43 -2.33 -14.60 -2.37
N ARG A 44 -2.47 -15.46 -1.36
CA ARG A 44 -3.74 -16.16 -1.12
C ARG A 44 -4.70 -15.17 -0.49
N GLU A 45 -5.80 -14.89 -1.18
CA GLU A 45 -6.83 -14.02 -0.63
C GLU A 45 -7.52 -14.72 0.55
N TYR A 46 -7.59 -14.01 1.68
CA TYR A 46 -8.25 -14.51 2.87
C TYR A 46 -9.77 -14.53 2.65
N ASN A 47 -10.37 -15.72 2.70
CA ASN A 47 -11.82 -15.90 2.67
C ASN A 47 -12.33 -16.10 4.11
N PRO A 48 -13.10 -15.16 4.67
CA PRO A 48 -13.64 -15.32 6.01
C PRO A 48 -14.63 -16.47 6.04
N ASP A 49 -14.53 -17.31 7.06
CA ASP A 49 -15.52 -18.33 7.36
C ASP A 49 -16.67 -17.76 8.23
N PRO A 50 -17.82 -18.46 8.33
CA PRO A 50 -18.97 -17.99 9.11
C PRO A 50 -18.67 -17.77 10.60
N THR A 51 -17.68 -18.47 11.17
CA THR A 51 -17.30 -18.30 12.57
C THR A 51 -16.51 -17.02 12.76
N THR A 52 -15.62 -16.68 11.84
CA THR A 52 -14.88 -15.41 11.87
C THR A 52 -15.81 -14.19 11.79
N CYS A 53 -16.92 -14.29 11.05
CA CYS A 53 -17.89 -13.21 10.90
C CYS A 53 -18.93 -13.10 12.02
N ARG A 54 -18.81 -13.86 13.12
CA ARG A 54 -19.74 -13.73 14.25
C ARG A 54 -19.49 -12.42 15.01
N PRO A 55 -20.52 -11.57 15.23
CA PRO A 55 -20.35 -10.29 15.90
C PRO A 55 -19.66 -10.40 17.26
N GLU A 56 -20.00 -11.42 18.05
CA GLU A 56 -19.43 -11.60 19.39
C GLU A 56 -17.93 -11.91 19.33
N LEU A 57 -17.50 -12.69 18.34
CA LEU A 57 -16.10 -13.04 18.15
C LEU A 57 -15.28 -11.86 17.62
N MET A 58 -15.85 -11.09 16.68
CA MET A 58 -15.21 -9.86 16.20
C MET A 58 -15.04 -8.84 17.33
N GLN A 59 -16.05 -8.68 18.19
CA GLN A 59 -15.98 -7.78 19.34
C GLN A 59 -14.94 -8.25 20.36
N ALA A 60 -14.89 -9.55 20.66
CA ALA A 60 -13.88 -10.11 21.57
C ALA A 60 -12.46 -9.91 21.02
N ALA A 61 -12.24 -10.19 19.73
CA ALA A 61 -10.95 -10.01 19.08
C ALA A 61 -10.50 -8.55 19.10
N TYR A 62 -11.39 -7.60 18.80
CA TYR A 62 -11.09 -6.16 18.87
C TYR A 62 -10.60 -5.73 20.26
N ARG A 63 -11.33 -6.13 21.30
CA ARG A 63 -10.96 -5.82 22.70
C ARG A 63 -9.65 -6.48 23.10
N GLN A 64 -9.46 -7.74 22.73
CA GLN A 64 -8.23 -8.48 23.03
C GLN A 64 -7.01 -7.83 22.38
N GLN A 65 -7.13 -7.40 21.12
CA GLN A 65 -6.04 -6.75 20.39
C GLN A 65 -5.63 -5.43 21.01
N LEU A 66 -6.58 -4.61 21.49
CA LEU A 66 -6.26 -3.37 22.20
C LEU A 66 -5.78 -3.63 23.63
N GLY A 67 -6.29 -4.68 24.28
CA GLY A 67 -5.95 -5.06 25.64
C GLY A 67 -4.45 -5.34 25.83
N ALA A 68 -3.78 -5.86 24.79
CA ALA A 68 -2.35 -6.16 24.81
C ALA A 68 -1.43 -4.94 24.92
N TYR A 69 -1.96 -3.73 24.68
CA TYR A 69 -1.16 -2.49 24.63
C TYR A 69 -1.59 -1.45 25.66
N GLN A 70 -2.34 -1.85 26.70
CA GLN A 70 -2.85 -0.90 27.69
C GLN A 70 -1.76 -0.21 28.54
N GLU A 71 -0.57 -0.81 28.62
CA GLU A 71 0.58 -0.24 29.33
C GLU A 71 1.40 0.73 28.47
N GLU A 72 1.10 0.81 27.17
CA GLU A 72 1.79 1.69 26.24
C GLU A 72 1.39 3.16 26.45
N SER A 73 2.18 4.07 25.86
CA SER A 73 1.87 5.50 25.94
C SER A 73 0.48 5.81 25.33
N PRO A 74 -0.23 6.84 25.84
CA PRO A 74 -1.54 7.23 25.31
C PRO A 74 -1.55 7.53 23.81
N ALA A 75 -0.44 8.07 23.28
CA ALA A 75 -0.29 8.35 21.86
C ALA A 75 -0.24 7.06 21.01
N VAL A 76 0.49 6.04 21.47
CA VAL A 76 0.57 4.73 20.81
C VAL A 76 -0.79 4.04 20.85
N VAL A 77 -1.45 4.01 22.00
CA VAL A 77 -2.79 3.44 22.15
C VAL A 77 -3.80 4.13 21.21
N ALA A 78 -3.78 5.46 21.13
CA ALA A 78 -4.66 6.21 20.24
C ALA A 78 -4.39 5.94 18.75
N GLN A 79 -3.15 5.65 18.38
CA GLN A 79 -2.81 5.27 17.00
C GLN A 79 -3.25 3.83 16.70
N LEU A 80 -3.06 2.90 17.64
CA LEU A 80 -3.52 1.51 17.51
C LEU A 80 -5.04 1.42 17.43
N GLN A 81 -5.77 2.20 18.23
CA GLN A 81 -7.23 2.27 18.16
C GLN A 81 -7.72 2.70 16.77
N ARG A 82 -7.07 3.69 16.16
CA ARG A 82 -7.37 4.12 14.79
C ARG A 82 -7.12 3.01 13.78
N LEU A 83 -5.96 2.36 13.85
CA LEU A 83 -5.63 1.24 12.97
C LEU A 83 -6.62 0.09 13.12
N GLN A 84 -6.93 -0.32 14.36
CA GLN A 84 -7.86 -1.42 14.62
C GLN A 84 -9.27 -1.10 14.17
N ARG A 85 -9.70 0.16 14.29
CA ARG A 85 -10.98 0.62 13.73
C ARG A 85 -11.01 0.40 12.22
N ASP A 86 -9.98 0.83 11.49
CA ASP A 86 -9.96 0.71 10.02
C ASP A 86 -9.96 -0.77 9.58
N LEU A 87 -9.17 -1.61 10.26
CA LEU A 87 -9.15 -3.05 10.00
C LEU A 87 -10.50 -3.70 10.28
N THR A 88 -11.13 -3.36 11.41
CA THR A 88 -12.43 -3.91 11.80
C THR A 88 -13.53 -3.52 10.82
N VAL A 89 -13.58 -2.25 10.40
CA VAL A 89 -14.54 -1.79 9.37
C VAL A 89 -14.34 -2.57 8.07
N SER A 90 -13.10 -2.78 7.64
CA SER A 90 -12.79 -3.58 6.45
C SER A 90 -13.29 -5.04 6.58
N SER A 91 -13.06 -5.66 7.73
CA SER A 91 -13.54 -7.01 8.03
C SER A 91 -15.06 -7.12 8.03
N ILE A 92 -15.76 -6.16 8.66
CA ILE A 92 -17.23 -6.10 8.68
C ILE A 92 -17.76 -5.99 7.24
N ASN A 93 -17.20 -5.07 6.45
CA ASN A 93 -17.59 -4.92 5.04
C ASN A 93 -17.40 -6.21 4.25
N ARG A 94 -16.28 -6.90 4.44
CA ARG A 94 -16.04 -8.19 3.78
C ARG A 94 -17.09 -9.24 4.20
N CYS A 95 -17.39 -9.36 5.49
CA CYS A 95 -18.44 -10.26 6.00
C CYS A 95 -19.82 -9.97 5.40
N ILE A 96 -20.18 -8.70 5.22
CA ILE A 96 -21.43 -8.30 4.53
C ILE A 96 -21.38 -8.74 3.06
N THR A 97 -20.30 -8.42 2.34
CA THR A 97 -20.20 -8.76 0.90
C THR A 97 -20.18 -10.25 0.63
N SER A 98 -19.67 -11.04 1.58
CA SER A 98 -19.67 -12.52 1.53
C SER A 98 -21.00 -13.14 1.95
N GLY A 99 -22.00 -12.35 2.37
CA GLY A 99 -23.29 -12.84 2.85
C GLY A 99 -23.25 -13.54 4.21
N LEU A 100 -22.18 -13.34 4.98
CA LEU A 100 -21.94 -13.98 6.27
C LEU A 100 -22.41 -13.11 7.45
N MET A 101 -22.76 -11.85 7.19
CA MET A 101 -23.29 -10.91 8.18
C MET A 101 -24.34 -10.01 7.53
N SER A 102 -25.48 -9.83 8.20
CA SER A 102 -26.51 -8.88 7.77
C SER A 102 -26.08 -7.42 8.04
N LYS A 103 -26.69 -6.46 7.35
CA LYS A 103 -26.40 -5.05 7.58
C LYS A 103 -26.82 -4.60 8.99
N GLU A 104 -27.93 -5.14 9.50
CA GLU A 104 -28.41 -4.85 10.85
C GLU A 104 -27.42 -5.34 11.91
N GLN A 105 -26.89 -6.57 11.76
CA GLN A 105 -25.85 -7.10 12.65
C GLN A 105 -24.56 -6.28 12.57
N ALA A 106 -24.15 -5.88 11.37
CA ALA A 106 -22.97 -5.06 11.17
C ALA A 106 -23.10 -3.68 11.84
N GLN A 107 -24.28 -3.07 11.75
CA GLN A 107 -24.54 -1.78 12.39
C GLN A 107 -24.53 -1.91 13.92
N ALA A 108 -25.24 -2.88 14.48
CA ALA A 108 -25.21 -3.15 15.92
C ALA A 108 -23.78 -3.43 16.43
N LEU A 109 -22.97 -4.14 15.65
CA LEU A 109 -21.57 -4.37 15.96
C LEU A 109 -20.75 -3.07 15.94
N ALA A 110 -20.90 -2.25 14.90
CA ALA A 110 -20.20 -0.97 14.78
C ALA A 110 -20.53 -0.02 15.95
N GLU A 111 -21.81 0.08 16.32
CA GLU A 111 -22.29 0.85 17.47
C GLU A 111 -21.65 0.33 18.77
N SER A 112 -21.66 -0.99 18.98
CA SER A 112 -21.08 -1.63 20.17
C SER A 112 -19.58 -1.43 20.35
N LEU A 113 -18.89 -1.13 19.24
CA LEU A 113 -17.45 -0.90 19.18
C LEU A 113 -17.09 0.60 19.12
N GLY A 114 -18.09 1.49 19.09
CA GLY A 114 -17.87 2.93 18.92
C GLY A 114 -17.25 3.28 17.56
N LEU A 115 -17.54 2.50 16.52
CA LEU A 115 -17.02 2.70 15.16
C LEU A 115 -17.93 3.60 14.31
N ASP A 116 -19.10 3.98 14.84
CA ASP A 116 -20.06 4.86 14.20
C ASP A 116 -19.43 6.18 13.70
N ARG A 117 -19.96 6.69 12.59
CA ARG A 117 -19.53 7.92 11.94
C ARG A 117 -20.66 8.93 11.91
#